data_AF-A0A419DSY9-F1
#
_entry.id   AF-A0A419DSY9-F1
#
_cell.length_a   1.000
_cell.length_b   1.000
_cell.length_c   1.000
_cell.angle_alpha   90.00
_cell.angle_beta   90.00
_cell.angle_gamma   90.00
#
_symmetry.space_group_name_H-M   'P 1'
#
loop_
_entity.id
_entity.type
_entity.pdbx_description
1 polymer ?
#
loop_
_entity_poly.entity_id
_entity_poly.type
_entity_poly.pdbx_seq_one_letter_code
_entity_poly.pdbx_strand_id
1 'polypeptide(L)' 'MDIWYLIQERAVPVTILALLMMGSAVVVFTVWKRGLALSMPLRLFTTIVCLVCIVVSAGLLLFTLFLGYNS' A
#
# COMPACT_ATOMS: atom_id res chain seq x y z
N MET A 1 -6.12 11.73 -24.28
CA MET A 1 -5.07 10.70 -24.14
C MET A 1 -5.64 9.62 -23.25
N ASP A 2 -5.65 8.38 -23.74
CA ASP A 2 -6.33 7.26 -23.10
C ASP A 2 -5.71 6.93 -21.75
N ILE A 3 -6.56 6.88 -20.71
CA ILE A 3 -6.20 6.55 -19.31
C ILE A 3 -5.39 5.24 -19.25
N TRP A 4 -5.66 4.33 -20.19
CA TRP A 4 -4.94 3.07 -20.40
C TRP A 4 -3.46 3.23 -20.75
N TYR A 5 -3.07 4.26 -21.50
CA TYR A 5 -1.68 4.49 -21.90
C TYR A 5 -0.84 5.07 -20.75
N LEU A 6 -1.44 5.95 -19.94
CA LEU A 6 -0.85 6.51 -18.71
C LEU A 6 -0.68 5.43 -17.63
N ILE A 7 -1.65 4.52 -17.52
CA ILE A 7 -1.53 3.33 -16.67
C ILE A 7 -0.41 2.41 -17.13
N GLN A 8 -0.10 2.36 -18.43
CA GLN A 8 0.95 1.50 -18.98
C GLN A 8 2.36 2.07 -18.73
N GLU A 9 2.56 3.39 -18.86
CA GLU A 9 3.84 4.04 -18.52
C GLU A 9 4.10 4.13 -17.02
N ARG A 10 3.04 4.28 -16.20
CA ARG A 10 3.13 4.31 -14.74
C ARG A 10 2.72 2.98 -14.09
N ALA A 11 2.59 1.91 -14.88
CA ALA A 11 2.18 0.59 -14.42
C ALA A 11 3.09 0.09 -13.31
N VAL A 12 4.40 0.29 -13.48
CA VAL A 12 5.44 -0.20 -12.58
C VAL A 12 5.34 0.43 -11.17
N PRO A 13 5.33 1.76 -10.98
CA PRO A 13 5.16 2.34 -9.66
C PRO A 13 3.80 1.98 -9.04
N VAL A 14 2.72 1.96 -9.83
CA VAL A 14 1.37 1.60 -9.36
C VAL A 14 1.31 0.14 -8.90
N THR A 15 1.91 -0.79 -9.64
CA THR A 15 1.96 -2.22 -9.24
C THR A 15 2.82 -2.44 -8.02
N ILE A 16 3.95 -1.73 -7.87
CA ILE A 16 4.77 -1.79 -6.65
C ILE A 16 3.99 -1.29 -5.42
N LEU A 17 3.29 -0.16 -5.56
CA LEU A 17 2.42 0.39 -4.49
C LEU A 17 1.28 -0.58 -4.14
N ALA A 18 0.64 -1.18 -5.14
CA ALA A 18 -0.43 -2.16 -4.95
C ALA A 18 0.08 -3.46 -4.28
N LEU A 19 1.25 -3.94 -4.66
CA LEU A 19 1.92 -5.08 -4.00
C LEU A 19 2.27 -4.76 -2.54
N LEU A 20 2.71 -3.54 -2.25
CA LEU A 20 2.99 -3.09 -0.89
C LEU A 20 1.71 -3.07 -0.03
N MET A 21 0.60 -2.59 -0.61
CA MET A 21 -0.73 -2.64 0.03
C MET A 21 -1.20 -4.08 0.30
N MET A 22 -1.08 -4.98 -0.68
CA MET A 22 -1.44 -6.39 -0.48
C MET A 22 -0.53 -7.07 0.55
N GLY A 23 0.78 -6.82 0.50
CA GLY A 23 1.74 -7.36 1.46
C GLY A 23 1.45 -6.90 2.89
N SER A 24 1.19 -5.61 3.09
CA SER A 24 0.83 -5.06 4.40
C SER A 24 -0.51 -5.63 4.92
N ALA A 25 -1.51 -5.79 4.06
CA ALA A 25 -2.78 -6.45 4.42
C ALA A 25 -2.57 -7.92 4.84
N VAL A 26 -1.74 -8.68 4.11
CA VAL A 26 -1.41 -10.07 4.45
C VAL A 26 -0.63 -10.15 5.76
N VAL A 27 0.29 -9.23 6.02
CA VAL A 27 1.03 -9.16 7.29
C VAL A 27 0.06 -8.88 8.44
N VAL A 28 -0.82 -7.89 8.32
CA VAL A 28 -1.83 -7.62 9.36
C VAL A 28 -2.74 -8.83 9.57
N PHE A 29 -3.20 -9.47 8.49
CA PHE A 29 -4.07 -10.63 8.56
C PHE A 29 -3.38 -11.84 9.20
N THR A 30 -2.12 -12.11 8.88
CA THR A 30 -1.34 -13.21 9.48
C THR A 30 -1.03 -12.94 10.95
N VAL A 31 -0.68 -11.70 11.31
CA VAL A 31 -0.45 -11.27 12.70
C VAL A 31 -1.72 -11.40 13.54
N TRP A 32 -2.87 -11.00 13.02
CA TRP A 32 -4.15 -11.11 13.73
C TRP A 32 -4.70 -12.54 13.77
N LYS A 33 -4.62 -13.28 12.66
CA LYS A 33 -5.30 -14.58 12.51
C LYS A 33 -4.46 -15.75 13.02
N ARG A 34 -3.13 -15.72 12.84
CA ARG A 34 -2.26 -16.78 13.36
C ARG A 34 -1.97 -16.62 14.85
N GLY A 35 -2.39 -15.51 15.46
CA GLY A 35 -2.12 -15.25 16.87
C GLY A 35 -0.65 -15.52 17.18
N LEU A 36 0.25 -15.09 16.27
CA LEU A 36 1.69 -15.19 16.49
C LEU A 36 1.92 -14.67 17.90
N ALA A 37 2.67 -15.42 18.72
CA ALA A 37 3.01 -15.09 20.10
C ALA A 37 3.96 -13.87 20.17
N LEU A 38 3.69 -12.87 19.34
CA LEU A 38 4.23 -11.54 19.37
C LEU A 38 3.60 -10.83 20.57
N SER A 39 4.46 -10.21 21.36
CA SER A 39 4.06 -9.32 22.43
C SER A 39 3.06 -8.28 21.90
N MET A 40 2.01 -7.99 22.67
CA MET A 40 1.01 -6.96 22.34
C MET A 40 1.60 -5.67 21.76
N PRO A 41 2.69 -5.09 22.30
CA PRO A 41 3.30 -3.89 21.72
C PRO A 41 3.86 -4.11 20.31
N LEU A 42 4.48 -5.26 20.02
CA LEU A 42 4.96 -5.57 18.66
C LEU A 42 3.78 -5.76 17.68
N ARG A 43 2.67 -6.32 18.15
CA ARG A 43 1.45 -6.45 17.35
C ARG A 43 0.88 -5.09 16.95
N LEU A 44 0.81 -4.18 17.93
CA LEU A 44 0.37 -2.80 17.71
C LEU A 44 1.33 -2.05 16.78
N PHE A 45 2.63 -2.15 17.02
CA PHE A 45 3.65 -1.50 16.20
C PHE A 45 3.56 -1.94 14.73
N THR A 46 3.48 -3.25 14.47
CA THR A 46 3.34 -3.78 13.10
C THR A 46 2.05 -3.33 12.41
N THR A 47 0.92 -3.28 13.13
CA THR A 47 -0.33 -2.75 12.57
C THR A 47 -0.26 -1.25 12.26
N ILE A 48 0.38 -0.45 13.12
CA ILE A 48 0.54 1.00 12.91
C ILE A 48 1.44 1.25 11.69
N VAL A 49 2.58 0.55 11.59
CA VAL A 49 3.48 0.66 10.44
C VAL A 49 2.77 0.26 9.15
N CYS A 50 1.99 -0.84 9.15
CA CYS A 50 1.19 -1.22 7.98
C CYS A 50 0.15 -0.17 7.61
N LEU A 51 -0.57 0.40 8.58
CA LEU A 51 -1.55 1.46 8.33
C LEU A 51 -0.88 2.70 7.71
N VAL A 52 0.27 3.12 8.23
CA VAL A 52 1.05 4.23 7.66
C VAL A 52 1.47 3.90 6.22
N CYS A 53 1.97 2.69 5.96
CA CYS A 53 2.32 2.27 4.60
C CYS A 53 1.12 2.30 3.64
N ILE A 54 -0.06 1.87 4.09
CA ILE A 54 -1.29 1.89 3.29
C ILE A 54 -1.69 3.35 2.99
N VAL A 55 -1.70 4.23 3.99
CA VAL A 55 -2.08 5.64 3.82
C VAL A 55 -1.10 6.37 2.91
N VAL A 56 0.20 6.17 3.09
CA VAL A 56 1.25 6.76 2.23
C VAL A 56 1.12 6.24 0.80
N SER A 57 0.87 4.94 0.62
CA SER A 57 0.70 4.35 -0.72
C SER A 57 -0.56 4.88 -1.41
N ALA A 58 -1.67 5.03 -0.68
CA ALA A 58 -2.90 5.62 -1.20
C ALA A 58 -2.70 7.09 -1.58
N GLY A 59 -1.97 7.85 -0.75
CA GLY A 59 -1.63 9.24 -1.02
C GLY A 59 -0.76 9.40 -2.28
N LEU A 60 0.25 8.54 -2.44
CA LEU A 60 1.09 8.52 -3.64
C LEU A 60 0.30 8.12 -4.90
N LEU A 61 -0.64 7.18 -4.80
CA LEU A 61 -1.54 6.81 -5.89
C LEU A 61 -2.43 7.98 -6.30
N LEU A 62 -3.07 8.65 -5.34
CA LEU A 62 -3.87 9.85 -5.60
C LEU A 62 -3.02 10.95 -6.22
N PHE A 63 -1.82 11.21 -5.70
CA PHE A 63 -0.90 12.20 -6.25
C PHE A 63 -0.53 11.85 -7.71
N THR A 64 -0.20 10.58 -7.98
CA THR A 64 0.15 10.13 -9.34
C THR A 64 -1.03 10.25 -10.30
N LEU A 65 -2.24 9.95 -9.84
CA LEU A 65 -3.46 10.05 -10.66
C LEU A 65 -3.94 11.49 -10.88
N PHE A 66 -3.79 12.39 -9.91
CA PHE A 66 -4.29 13.77 -10.02
C PHE A 66 -3.23 14.75 -10.55
N LEU A 67 -1.98 14.66 -10.10
CA LEU A 67 -0.90 15.55 -10.53
C LEU A 67 -0.11 15.00 -11.72
N GLY A 68 0.02 13.67 -11.83
CA GLY A 68 0.61 13.03 -13.01
C GLY A 68 -0.30 13.04 -14.25
N TYR A 69 -1.61 13.29 -14.09
CA TYR A 69 -2.56 13.46 -15.19
C TYR A 69 -2.62 14.90 -15.73
N ASN A 70 -2.20 15.89 -14.92
CA ASN A 70 -2.31 17.32 -15.24
C ASN A 70 -0.97 17.97 -15.62
N SER A 71 0.08 17.19 -15.91
CA SER A 71 1.36 17.71 -16.44
C SER A 71 1.58 17.26 -17.87
#